data_AF-A0AAV9PC16-F1
#
_entry.id   AF-A0AAV9PC16-F1
#
_cell.length_a   1.000
_cell.length_b   1.000
_cell.length_c   1.000
_cell.angle_alpha   90.00
_cell.angle_beta   90.00
_cell.angle_gamma   90.00
#
_symmetry.space_group_name_H-M   'P 1'
#
loop_
_entity.id
_entity.type
_entity.pdbx_description
1 polymer ?
#
loop_
_entity_poly.entity_id
_entity_poly.type
_entity_poly.pdbx_seq_one_letter_code
_entity_poly.pdbx_strand_id
1 'polypeptide(L)'
;MDRSLNACLRSLEDYIKERLAVIKTTKANDGLEAAKKEYAKMTPMNFKIFLKQYRAEQAALYAGKGWNKILCPVKVSGDGCERCGAVPAAPGEDGHGGSRLLSCGKCRKVLYCNRACQKEDWKAHKPFCK
;
A
#
# COMPACT_ATOMS: atom_id res chain seq x y z
N MET A 1 -23.39 15.13 3.68
CA MET A 1 -22.75 13.85 3.33
C MET A 1 -21.24 14.04 3.37
N ASP A 2 -20.56 13.23 4.17
CA ASP A 2 -19.15 13.38 4.52
C ASP A 2 -18.23 13.22 3.29
N ARG A 3 -17.47 14.28 2.96
CA ARG A 3 -16.50 14.29 1.85
C ARG A 3 -15.41 13.21 2.03
N SER A 4 -15.14 12.78 3.27
CA SER A 4 -14.16 11.73 3.57
C SER A 4 -14.63 10.34 3.12
N LEU A 5 -15.91 10.02 3.34
CA LEU A 5 -16.50 8.75 2.91
C LEU A 5 -16.50 8.60 1.39
N ASN A 6 -16.86 9.68 0.67
CA ASN A 6 -16.85 9.69 -0.79
C ASN A 6 -15.44 9.52 -1.38
N ALA A 7 -14.41 10.11 -0.77
CA ALA A 7 -13.03 9.92 -1.22
C ALA A 7 -12.54 8.48 -1.00
N CYS A 8 -12.96 7.85 0.10
CA CYS A 8 -12.63 6.46 0.39
C CYS A 8 -13.31 5.50 -0.60
N LEU A 9 -14.59 5.70 -0.90
CA LEU A 9 -15.32 4.88 -1.87
C LEU A 9 -14.74 5.02 -3.28
N ARG A 10 -14.41 6.24 -3.72
CA ARG A 10 -13.76 6.46 -5.02
C ARG A 10 -12.42 5.73 -5.15
N SER A 11 -11.58 5.78 -4.11
CA SER A 11 -10.31 5.04 -4.14
C SER A 11 -10.50 3.52 -4.24
N LEU A 12 -11.58 2.97 -3.66
CA LEU A 12 -11.89 1.55 -3.79
C LEU A 12 -12.33 1.20 -5.21
N GLU A 13 -13.20 2.03 -5.81
CA GLU A 13 -13.61 1.86 -7.20
C GLU A 13 -12.43 1.92 -8.16
N ASP A 14 -11.56 2.93 -8.01
CA ASP A 14 -10.37 3.11 -8.86
C ASP A 14 -9.44 1.89 -8.74
N TYR A 15 -9.18 1.41 -7.51
CA TYR A 15 -8.39 0.19 -7.29
C TYR A 15 -8.99 -1.03 -8.01
N ILE A 16 -10.29 -1.27 -7.85
CA ILE A 16 -10.96 -2.42 -8.48
C ILE A 16 -10.88 -2.31 -10.00
N LYS A 17 -11.15 -1.13 -10.57
CA LYS A 17 -11.12 -0.90 -12.03
C LYS A 17 -9.72 -1.15 -12.60
N GLU A 18 -8.68 -0.57 -11.99
CA GLU A 18 -7.29 -0.74 -12.45
C GLU A 18 -6.83 -2.19 -12.34
N ARG A 19 -7.10 -2.87 -11.21
CA ARG A 19 -6.70 -4.28 -11.03
C ARG A 19 -7.44 -5.21 -11.97
N LEU A 20 -8.74 -5.00 -12.21
CA LEU A 20 -9.50 -5.79 -13.18
C LEU A 20 -9.01 -5.57 -14.60
N ALA A 21 -8.61 -4.34 -14.97
CA ALA A 21 -8.02 -4.07 -16.28
C ALA A 21 -6.70 -4.84 -16.47
N VAL A 22 -5.81 -4.82 -15.47
CA VAL A 22 -4.55 -5.60 -15.50
C VAL A 22 -4.83 -7.09 -15.67
N ILE A 23 -5.74 -7.67 -14.88
CA ILE A 23 -6.08 -9.11 -14.96
C ILE A 23 -6.62 -9.47 -16.36
N LYS A 24 -7.48 -8.63 -16.93
CA LYS A 24 -8.03 -8.84 -18.28
C LYS A 24 -6.94 -8.79 -19.35
N THR A 25 -6.06 -7.81 -19.29
CA THR A 25 -4.94 -7.67 -20.23
C THR A 25 -3.95 -8.82 -20.10
N THR A 26 -3.55 -9.19 -18.88
CA THR A 26 -2.68 -10.35 -18.65
C THR A 26 -3.33 -11.65 -19.14
N LYS A 27 -4.63 -11.83 -18.96
CA LYS A 27 -5.33 -13.00 -19.51
C LYS A 27 -5.23 -13.04 -21.04
N ALA A 28 -5.39 -11.90 -21.70
CA ALA A 28 -5.33 -11.80 -23.15
C ALA A 28 -3.91 -12.08 -23.70
N ASN A 29 -2.87 -11.64 -22.99
CA ASN A 29 -1.48 -11.71 -23.46
C ASN A 29 -0.74 -12.97 -23.00
N ASP A 30 -0.91 -13.36 -21.73
CA ASP A 30 -0.09 -14.34 -21.03
C ASP A 30 -0.89 -15.57 -20.57
N GLY A 31 -2.20 -15.58 -20.81
CA GLY A 31 -3.10 -16.68 -20.50
C GLY A 31 -3.64 -16.70 -19.06
N LEU A 32 -4.40 -17.76 -18.77
CA LEU A 32 -5.22 -17.84 -17.55
C LEU A 32 -4.39 -17.97 -16.26
N GLU A 33 -3.30 -18.74 -16.28
CA GLU A 33 -2.47 -18.95 -15.08
C GLU A 33 -1.75 -17.67 -14.65
N ALA A 34 -1.29 -16.84 -15.60
CA ALA A 34 -0.75 -15.53 -15.30
C ALA A 34 -1.82 -14.59 -14.72
N ALA A 35 -3.04 -14.61 -15.27
CA ALA A 35 -4.15 -13.82 -14.76
C ALA A 35 -4.58 -14.22 -13.33
N LYS A 36 -4.56 -15.54 -13.01
CA LYS A 36 -4.80 -16.03 -11.64
C LYS A 36 -3.75 -15.49 -10.66
N LYS A 37 -2.48 -15.45 -11.05
CA LYS A 37 -1.40 -14.86 -10.23
C LYS A 37 -1.63 -13.36 -10.00
N GLU A 38 -2.13 -12.61 -10.99
CA GLU A 38 -2.48 -11.20 -10.82
C GLU A 38 -3.71 -10.98 -9.93
N TYR A 39 -4.70 -11.86 -10.01
CA TYR A 39 -5.86 -11.86 -9.13
C TYR A 39 -5.47 -12.15 -7.68
N ALA A 40 -4.57 -13.11 -7.44
CA ALA A 40 -4.08 -13.43 -6.09
C ALA A 40 -3.39 -12.24 -5.39
N LYS A 41 -2.94 -11.23 -6.15
CA LYS A 41 -2.39 -9.98 -5.61
C LYS A 41 -3.48 -8.99 -5.14
N MET A 42 -4.77 -9.25 -5.32
CA MET A 42 -5.84 -8.39 -4.79
C MET A 42 -6.05 -8.61 -3.29
N THR A 43 -5.02 -8.28 -2.50
CA THR A 43 -5.01 -8.49 -1.05
C THR A 43 -5.34 -7.19 -0.30
N PRO A 44 -5.83 -7.30 0.96
CA PRO A 44 -5.95 -6.16 1.89
C PRO A 44 -4.70 -5.27 1.97
N MET A 45 -3.51 -5.89 1.98
CA MET A 45 -2.23 -5.18 2.01
C MET A 45 -1.98 -4.38 0.73
N ASN A 46 -2.25 -4.95 -0.44
CA ASN A 46 -2.05 -4.25 -1.70
C ASN A 46 -3.04 -3.09 -1.86
N PHE A 47 -4.26 -3.20 -1.34
CA PHE A 47 -5.17 -2.06 -1.26
C PHE A 47 -4.63 -0.95 -0.32
N LYS A 48 -4.06 -1.29 0.84
CA LYS A 48 -3.43 -0.31 1.74
C LYS A 48 -2.31 0.46 1.01
N ILE A 49 -1.44 -0.25 0.28
CA ILE A 49 -0.34 0.33 -0.49
C ILE A 49 -0.89 1.27 -1.58
N PHE A 50 -1.86 0.79 -2.37
CA PHE A 50 -2.53 1.61 -3.39
C PHE A 50 -3.12 2.89 -2.78
N LEU A 51 -3.91 2.77 -1.71
CA LEU A 51 -4.57 3.90 -1.09
C LEU A 51 -3.56 4.94 -0.58
N LYS A 52 -2.42 4.49 -0.06
CA LYS A 52 -1.35 5.38 0.38
C LYS A 52 -0.77 6.18 -0.79
N GLN A 53 -0.49 5.52 -1.92
CA GLN A 53 0.02 6.17 -3.13
C GLN A 53 -1.00 7.16 -3.70
N TYR A 54 -2.25 6.71 -3.85
CA TYR A 54 -3.37 7.52 -4.30
C TYR A 54 -3.51 8.78 -3.45
N ARG A 55 -3.56 8.64 -2.11
CA ARG A 55 -3.67 9.79 -1.21
C ARG A 55 -2.51 10.76 -1.35
N ALA A 56 -1.29 10.28 -1.57
CA ALA A 56 -0.13 11.14 -1.76
C ALA A 56 -0.20 11.92 -3.08
N GLU A 57 -0.61 11.26 -4.16
CA GLU A 57 -0.84 11.90 -5.45
C GLU A 57 -1.96 12.94 -5.38
N GLN A 58 -3.10 12.56 -4.78
CA GLN A 58 -4.22 13.47 -4.60
C GLN A 58 -3.87 14.64 -3.66
N ALA A 59 -3.01 14.45 -2.66
CA ALA A 59 -2.50 15.54 -1.82
C ALA A 59 -1.58 16.50 -2.59
N ALA A 60 -0.86 16.01 -3.60
CA ALA A 60 -0.06 16.84 -4.48
C ALA A 60 -0.94 17.65 -5.46
N LEU A 61 -1.99 17.04 -6.02
CA LEU A 61 -2.91 17.69 -6.98
C LEU A 61 -3.90 18.65 -6.31
N TYR A 62 -4.40 18.28 -5.13
CA TYR A 62 -5.49 18.96 -4.45
C TYR A 62 -5.10 19.33 -3.01
N ALA A 63 -4.14 20.25 -2.87
CA ALA A 63 -3.66 20.72 -1.58
C ALA A 63 -4.81 21.25 -0.69
N GLY A 64 -4.68 21.07 0.63
CA GLY A 64 -5.64 21.61 1.62
C GLY A 64 -6.97 20.87 1.74
N LYS A 65 -7.22 19.78 0.98
CA LYS A 65 -8.48 19.02 1.05
C LYS A 65 -8.55 17.97 2.17
N GLY A 66 -7.63 18.00 3.13
CA GLY A 66 -7.67 17.10 4.29
C GLY A 66 -7.32 15.64 4.00
N TRP A 67 -6.52 15.36 2.97
CA TRP A 67 -6.08 14.00 2.58
C TRP A 67 -5.41 13.22 3.71
N ASN A 68 -4.82 13.90 4.70
CA ASN A 68 -4.25 13.29 5.89
C ASN A 68 -5.31 12.69 6.83
N LYS A 69 -6.57 13.13 6.75
CA LYS A 69 -7.68 12.65 7.59
C LYS A 69 -8.36 11.40 7.04
N ILE A 70 -8.16 11.06 5.76
CA ILE A 70 -8.70 9.84 5.17
C ILE A 70 -7.99 8.66 5.82
N LEU A 71 -8.72 7.71 6.39
CA LEU A 71 -8.15 6.50 6.97
C LEU A 71 -8.26 5.35 5.98
N CYS A 72 -7.35 4.38 6.10
CA CYS A 72 -7.52 3.13 5.34
C CYS A 72 -8.69 2.35 5.97
N PRO A 73 -9.72 1.98 5.21
CA PRO A 73 -10.85 1.19 5.72
C PRO A 73 -10.44 -0.26 6.02
N VAL A 74 -9.31 -0.70 5.48
CA VAL A 74 -8.79 -2.05 5.66
C VAL A 74 -7.84 -2.09 6.85
N LYS A 75 -8.13 -2.96 7.81
CA LYS A 75 -7.22 -3.28 8.91
C LYS A 75 -6.24 -4.34 8.44
N VAL A 76 -4.97 -3.98 8.30
CA VAL A 76 -3.87 -4.94 8.18
C VAL A 76 -3.05 -4.89 9.46
N SER A 77 -2.56 -6.03 9.93
CA SER A 77 -1.65 -6.11 11.08
C SER A 77 -0.44 -5.18 10.85
N GLY A 78 -0.15 -4.34 11.84
CA GLY A 78 0.78 -3.20 11.75
C GLY A 78 2.26 -3.55 11.80
N ASP A 79 2.59 -4.84 11.82
CA ASP A 79 3.95 -5.33 12.08
C ASP A 79 4.75 -5.59 10.80
N GLY A 80 4.20 -5.18 9.64
CA GLY A 80 4.83 -5.34 8.33
C GLY A 80 5.53 -4.08 7.81
N CYS A 81 6.44 -4.28 6.88
CA CYS A 81 7.07 -3.20 6.12
C CYS A 81 6.01 -2.39 5.38
N GLU A 82 6.05 -1.08 5.55
CA GLU A 82 5.06 -0.16 5.00
C GLU A 82 5.17 -0.02 3.47
N ARG A 83 6.31 -0.40 2.87
CA ARG A 83 6.53 -0.39 1.41
C ARG A 83 6.06 -1.68 0.74
N CYS A 84 6.55 -2.83 1.20
CA CYS A 84 6.34 -4.12 0.52
C CYS A 84 5.36 -5.05 1.24
N GLY A 85 4.95 -4.70 2.46
CA GLY A 85 4.07 -5.53 3.27
C GLY A 85 4.72 -6.73 3.94
N ALA A 86 6.02 -6.97 3.72
CA ALA A 86 6.72 -8.09 4.34
C ALA A 86 6.71 -7.95 5.87
N VAL A 87 6.20 -8.97 6.56
CA VAL A 87 6.30 -9.10 8.01
C VAL A 87 7.63 -9.76 8.38
N PRO A 88 8.25 -9.39 9.51
CA PRO A 88 9.40 -10.14 10.01
C PRO A 88 8.95 -11.58 10.28
N ALA A 89 9.66 -12.56 9.70
CA ALA A 89 9.42 -13.96 9.98
C ALA A 89 9.52 -14.20 11.49
N ALA A 90 8.65 -15.05 12.03
CA ALA A 90 8.82 -15.59 13.37
C ALA A 90 10.24 -16.19 13.48
N PRO A 91 10.91 -16.12 14.64
CA PRO A 91 12.22 -16.72 14.80
C PRO A 91 12.10 -18.25 14.57
N GLY A 92 12.51 -18.74 13.40
CA GLY A 92 12.54 -20.19 13.14
C GLY A 92 12.44 -20.67 11.69
N GLU A 93 11.98 -19.86 10.73
CA GLU A 93 11.74 -20.37 9.36
C GLU A 93 12.40 -19.48 8.29
N ASP A 94 13.42 -20.06 7.67
CA ASP A 94 13.93 -19.87 6.31
C ASP A 94 14.39 -18.46 5.85
N GLY A 95 15.69 -18.23 6.04
CA GLY A 95 16.57 -17.60 5.04
C GLY A 95 16.50 -16.09 4.83
N HIS A 96 15.47 -15.39 5.31
CA HIS A 96 15.48 -13.93 5.42
C HIS A 96 15.83 -13.58 6.87
N GLY A 97 17.14 -13.44 7.15
CA GLY A 97 17.68 -13.22 8.49
C GLY A 97 16.83 -12.25 9.30
N GLY A 98 16.35 -12.72 10.46
CA GLY A 98 15.37 -12.13 11.39
C GLY A 98 15.68 -10.70 11.84
N SER A 99 15.66 -9.78 10.88
CA SER A 99 16.05 -8.40 11.06
C SER A 99 14.80 -7.63 11.46
N ARG A 100 14.81 -7.13 12.70
CA ARG A 100 13.81 -6.21 13.21
C ARG A 100 13.57 -5.11 12.17
N LEU A 101 12.31 -4.82 11.86
CA LEU A 101 11.99 -3.75 10.93
C LEU A 101 12.47 -2.40 11.48
N LEU A 102 12.97 -1.55 10.58
CA LEU A 102 13.44 -0.22 10.89
C LEU A 102 12.27 0.75 10.97
N SER A 103 12.12 1.46 12.09
CA SER A 103 11.14 2.54 12.19
C SER A 103 11.58 3.77 11.39
N CYS A 104 10.62 4.48 10.80
CA CYS A 104 10.88 5.80 10.21
C CYS A 104 11.51 6.74 11.25
N GLY A 105 12.72 7.24 11.00
CA GLY A 105 13.45 8.10 11.96
C GLY A 105 12.75 9.41 12.34
N LYS A 106 11.81 9.89 11.51
CA LYS A 106 11.06 11.14 11.78
C LYS A 106 9.79 10.90 12.58
N CYS A 107 8.84 10.13 12.04
CA CYS A 107 7.53 9.95 12.67
C CYS A 107 7.45 8.74 13.61
N ARG A 108 8.35 7.75 13.45
CA ARG A 108 8.36 6.46 14.17
C ARG A 108 7.06 5.63 14.09
N LYS A 109 6.14 5.99 13.20
CA LYS A 109 4.80 5.36 13.04
C LYS A 109 4.74 4.22 12.02
N VAL A 110 5.76 4.09 11.18
CA VAL A 110 5.82 3.09 10.11
C VAL A 110 7.15 2.36 10.15
N LEU A 111 7.12 1.11 9.72
CA LEU A 111 8.25 0.18 9.75
C LEU A 111 8.70 -0.13 8.32
N TYR A 112 9.98 -0.43 8.12
CA TYR A 112 10.56 -0.79 6.83
C TYR A 112 11.55 -1.94 6.97
N CYS A 113 11.64 -2.80 5.96
CA CYS A 113 12.66 -3.86 5.93
C CYS A 113 14.08 -3.26 5.99
N ASN A 114 14.30 -2.18 5.25
CA ASN A 114 15.60 -1.55 5.07
C ASN A 114 15.44 -0.10 4.55
N ARG A 115 16.57 0.61 4.42
CA ARG A 115 16.59 1.98 3.88
C ARG A 115 16.09 2.07 2.43
N ALA A 116 16.21 1.00 1.63
CA ALA A 116 15.71 1.01 0.25
C ALA A 116 14.17 1.07 0.23
N CYS A 117 13.50 0.23 1.01
CA CYS A 117 12.04 0.28 1.19
C CYS A 117 11.57 1.66 1.70
N GLN A 118 12.30 2.24 2.66
CA GLN A 118 11.99 3.59 3.13
C GLN A 118 12.13 4.65 2.02
N LYS A 119 13.21 4.60 1.24
CA LYS A 119 13.48 5.57 0.17
C LYS A 119 12.44 5.50 -0.94
N GLU A 120 12.04 4.31 -1.34
CA GLU A 120 11.01 4.11 -2.37
C GLU A 120 9.63 4.56 -1.90
N ASP A 121 9.27 4.29 -0.65
CA ASP A 121 8.01 4.72 -0.07
C ASP A 121 7.96 6.22 0.25
N TRP A 122 9.11 6.90 0.26
CA TRP A 122 9.22 8.29 0.72
C TRP A 122 8.31 9.25 -0.03
N LYS A 123 8.13 9.09 -1.36
CA LYS A 123 7.25 9.96 -2.15
C LYS A 123 5.81 9.92 -1.62
N ALA A 124 5.34 8.74 -1.23
CA ALA A 124 4.00 8.55 -0.70
C ALA A 124 3.90 8.87 0.81
N HIS A 125 4.96 8.61 1.57
CA HIS A 125 5.00 8.81 3.01
C HIS A 125 5.24 10.27 3.42
N LYS A 126 6.12 11.00 2.72
CA LYS A 126 6.56 12.36 3.06
C LYS A 126 5.41 13.33 3.36
N PRO A 127 4.31 13.39 2.58
CA PRO A 127 3.20 14.31 2.85
C PRO A 127 2.50 14.09 4.20
N PHE A 128 2.60 12.87 4.73
CA PHE A 128 1.90 12.44 5.95
C PHE A 128 2.87 12.15 7.11
N CYS A 129 4.18 12.31 6.89
CA CYS A 129 5.22 12.04 7.88
C CYS A 129 5.28 13.15 8.93
N LYS A 130 4.58 12.91 10.05
CA LYS A 130 4.46 13.81 11.22
C LYS A 130 4.70 13.06 12.51
#